data_AF-A0A9D7HAX0-F1
#
_entry.id   AF-A0A9D7HAX0-F1
#
_cell.length_a   1.000
_cell.length_b   1.000
_cell.length_c   1.000
_cell.angle_alpha   90.00
_cell.angle_beta   90.00
_cell.angle_gamma   90.00
#
_symmetry.space_group_name_H-M   'P 1'
#
loop_
_entity.id
_entity.type
_entity.pdbx_description
1 polymer ?
#
loop_
_entity_poly.entity_id
_entity_poly.type
_entity_poly.pdbx_seq_one_letter_code
_entity_poly.pdbx_strand_id
1 'polypeptide(L)'
;MSPADWRALIEAYLDGRLSAEAFMRRFVDGWRTSGGAAPRAIVALQSIVEAFEADVLDAGEEGAVSDDELRQAAERALANLGEEPPVAPHTFDRTRAREDMRRFQVQMRGCAGFGCVIALVWVALCLLQINFVIEWIHAKVIESVWLSAVIGFFLAFVPIVGNILAFLGATQEGWSAWLAAIVFFAAPAVTIFSGWSRYRQFGPPRG
;
A
#
# COMPACT_ATOMS: atom_id res chain seq x y z
N MET A 1 -4.96 -10.75 31.38
CA MET A 1 -4.39 -9.58 32.10
C MET A 1 -5.21 -8.34 31.78
N SER A 2 -5.46 -7.50 32.77
CA SER A 2 -6.07 -6.17 32.58
C SER A 2 -5.04 -5.17 32.03
N PRO A 3 -5.47 -4.02 31.46
CA PRO A 3 -4.55 -2.96 31.05
C PRO A 3 -3.64 -2.44 32.17
N ALA A 4 -4.13 -2.43 33.41
CA ALA A 4 -3.33 -2.03 34.58
C ALA A 4 -2.23 -3.06 34.90
N ASP A 5 -2.53 -4.36 34.75
CA ASP A 5 -1.54 -5.42 34.97
C ASP A 5 -0.41 -5.34 33.93
N TRP A 6 -0.76 -5.04 32.67
CA TRP A 6 0.21 -4.84 31.60
C TRP A 6 1.14 -3.67 31.87
N ARG A 7 0.57 -2.57 32.35
CA ARG A 7 1.32 -1.37 32.74
C ARG A 7 2.31 -1.69 33.86
N ALA A 8 1.83 -2.32 34.93
CA ALA A 8 2.65 -2.68 36.08
C ALA A 8 3.80 -3.63 35.72
N LEU A 9 3.57 -4.55 34.77
CA LEU A 9 4.59 -5.45 34.26
C LEU A 9 5.71 -4.69 33.52
N ILE A 10 5.34 -3.75 32.63
CA ILE A 10 6.29 -2.95 31.87
C ILE A 10 7.06 -2.00 32.79
N GLU A 11 6.38 -1.33 33.73
CA GLU A 11 7.03 -0.46 34.72
C GLU A 11 8.02 -1.23 35.59
N ALA A 12 7.68 -2.45 36.04
CA ALA A 12 8.59 -3.28 36.83
C ALA A 12 9.88 -3.65 36.07
N TYR A 13 9.80 -3.86 34.75
CA TYR A 13 10.96 -4.10 33.90
C TYR A 13 11.81 -2.83 33.72
N LEU A 14 11.18 -1.70 33.36
CA LEU A 14 11.88 -0.43 33.14
C LEU A 14 12.55 0.12 34.42
N ASP A 15 11.95 -0.13 35.58
CA ASP A 15 12.51 0.21 36.90
C ASP A 15 13.67 -0.71 37.32
N GLY A 16 13.98 -1.75 36.54
CA GLY A 16 15.00 -2.76 36.86
C GLY A 16 14.62 -3.71 37.99
N ARG A 17 13.35 -3.70 38.43
CA ARG A 17 12.82 -4.65 39.43
C ARG A 17 12.63 -6.05 38.85
N LEU A 18 12.68 -6.17 37.53
CA LEU A 18 12.44 -7.39 36.79
C LEU A 18 13.47 -7.49 35.65
N SER A 19 14.13 -8.64 35.51
CA SER A 19 15.09 -8.86 34.41
C SER A 19 14.37 -9.00 33.07
N ALA A 20 15.08 -8.76 31.97
CA ALA A 20 14.54 -8.89 30.61
C ALA A 20 13.94 -10.28 30.34
N GLU A 21 14.61 -11.36 30.76
CA GLU A 21 14.09 -12.72 30.62
C GLU A 21 12.84 -12.98 31.48
N ALA A 22 12.82 -12.46 32.72
CA ALA A 22 11.65 -12.58 33.58
C ALA A 22 10.46 -11.80 33.00
N PHE A 23 10.73 -10.68 32.32
CA PHE A 23 9.73 -9.85 31.66
C PHE A 23 9.13 -10.60 30.49
N MET A 24 9.99 -11.10 29.60
CA MET A 24 9.62 -11.91 28.45
C MET A 24 8.71 -13.08 28.86
N ARG A 25 9.11 -13.90 29.84
CA ARG A 25 8.30 -15.05 30.29
C ARG A 25 6.92 -14.64 30.77
N ARG A 26 6.85 -13.62 31.63
CA ARG A 26 5.57 -13.12 32.17
C ARG A 26 4.71 -12.45 31.10
N PHE A 27 5.35 -11.79 30.13
CA PHE A 27 4.66 -11.17 29.00
C PHE A 27 4.01 -12.24 28.12
N VAL A 28 4.75 -13.28 27.74
CA VAL A 28 4.25 -14.39 26.91
C VAL A 28 3.11 -15.13 27.61
N ASP A 29 3.22 -15.38 28.91
CA ASP A 29 2.14 -15.99 29.70
C ASP A 29 0.90 -15.09 29.77
N GLY A 30 1.11 -13.79 30.00
CA GLY A 30 0.07 -12.77 29.96
C GLY A 30 -0.64 -12.69 28.59
N TRP A 31 0.13 -12.86 27.52
CA TRP A 31 -0.35 -12.78 26.16
C TRP A 31 -1.20 -14.00 25.81
N ARG A 32 -0.71 -15.20 26.11
CA ARG A 32 -1.46 -16.47 25.93
C ARG A 32 -2.78 -16.47 26.69
N THR A 33 -2.78 -15.98 27.94
CA THR A 33 -4.00 -15.90 28.76
C THR A 33 -4.99 -14.84 28.28
N SER A 34 -4.53 -13.82 27.55
CA SER A 34 -5.39 -12.79 26.98
C SER A 34 -6.13 -13.22 25.70
N GLY A 35 -5.70 -14.31 25.04
CA GLY A 35 -6.35 -14.81 23.81
C GLY A 35 -6.39 -13.78 22.67
N GLY A 36 -5.46 -12.82 22.65
CA GLY A 36 -5.41 -11.73 21.67
C GLY A 36 -6.24 -10.49 22.03
N ALA A 37 -6.92 -10.47 23.18
CA ALA A 37 -7.63 -9.30 23.70
C ALA A 37 -6.69 -8.41 24.54
N ALA A 38 -5.66 -7.85 23.91
CA ALA A 38 -4.70 -6.95 24.54
C ALA A 38 -4.77 -5.54 23.91
N PRO A 39 -4.38 -4.48 24.65
CA PRO A 39 -4.26 -3.14 24.09
C PRO A 39 -3.31 -3.11 22.88
N ARG A 40 -3.52 -2.18 21.93
CA ARG A 40 -2.71 -2.10 20.71
C ARG A 40 -1.22 -1.92 20.99
N ALA A 41 -0.90 -1.16 22.04
CA ALA A 41 0.47 -1.00 22.51
C ALA A 41 1.15 -2.33 22.90
N ILE A 42 0.40 -3.26 23.50
CA ILE A 42 0.90 -4.60 23.87
C ILE A 42 1.02 -5.49 22.63
N VAL A 43 0.07 -5.38 21.69
CA VAL A 43 0.14 -6.09 20.40
C VAL A 43 1.40 -5.70 19.64
N ALA A 44 1.74 -4.41 19.61
CA ALA A 44 2.94 -3.92 18.94
C ALA A 44 4.24 -4.36 19.65
N LEU A 45 4.20 -4.59 20.96
CA LEU A 45 5.35 -5.06 21.73
C LEU A 45 5.63 -6.55 21.52
N GLN A 46 4.61 -7.36 21.15
CA GLN A 46 4.73 -8.81 20.99
C GLN A 46 5.88 -9.23 20.06
N SER A 47 5.97 -8.64 18.87
CA SER A 47 6.99 -9.04 17.89
C SER A 47 8.42 -8.79 18.38
N ILE A 48 8.63 -7.77 19.21
CA ILE A 48 9.94 -7.45 19.80
C ILE A 48 10.27 -8.43 20.92
N VAL A 49 9.28 -8.81 21.74
CA VAL A 49 9.47 -9.83 22.78
C VAL A 49 9.78 -11.20 22.17
N GLU A 50 9.14 -11.55 21.05
CA GLU A 50 9.42 -12.81 20.32
C GLU A 50 10.81 -12.80 19.67
N ALA A 51 11.26 -11.65 19.15
CA ALA A 51 12.62 -11.50 18.63
C ALA A 51 13.67 -11.68 19.75
N PHE A 52 13.45 -11.02 20.90
CA PHE A 52 14.31 -11.19 22.07
C PHE A 52 14.30 -12.63 22.60
N GLU A 53 13.16 -13.32 22.58
CA GLU A 53 13.08 -14.75 22.94
C GLU A 53 13.93 -15.61 22.01
N ALA A 54 13.91 -15.33 20.71
CA ALA A 54 14.76 -16.02 19.74
C ALA A 54 16.26 -15.77 20.01
N ASP A 55 16.63 -14.53 20.33
CA ASP A 55 18.02 -14.17 20.65
C ASP A 55 18.50 -14.86 21.94
N VAL A 56 17.65 -14.94 22.96
CA VAL A 56 17.92 -15.68 24.21
C VAL A 56 18.09 -17.18 23.95
N LEU A 57 17.29 -17.75 23.06
CA LEU A 57 17.42 -19.16 22.68
C LEU A 57 18.70 -19.44 21.89
N ASP A 58 19.13 -18.52 21.02
CA ASP A 58 20.34 -18.65 20.20
C ASP A 58 21.62 -18.46 21.04
N ALA A 59 21.59 -17.53 22.01
CA ALA A 59 22.71 -17.24 22.90
C ALA A 59 23.04 -18.37 23.90
N GLY A 60 22.08 -19.26 24.21
CA GLY A 60 22.28 -20.38 25.13
C GLY A 60 22.60 -19.97 26.57
N GLU A 61 23.32 -20.81 27.32
CA GLU A 61 23.61 -20.58 28.75
C GLU A 61 24.79 -19.60 29.03
N GLU A 62 25.58 -19.25 28.00
CA GLU A 62 26.83 -18.47 28.17
C GLU A 62 26.82 -17.11 27.42
N GLY A 63 25.82 -16.83 26.59
CA GLY A 63 25.73 -15.60 25.81
C GLY A 63 24.92 -14.51 26.50
N ALA A 64 25.51 -13.33 26.68
CA ALA A 64 24.78 -12.15 27.12
C ALA A 64 23.97 -11.56 25.95
N VAL A 65 22.64 -11.52 26.07
CA VAL A 65 21.76 -10.86 25.11
C VAL A 65 21.52 -9.41 25.54
N SER A 66 21.71 -8.45 24.63
CA SER A 66 21.34 -7.07 24.88
C SER A 66 19.82 -6.94 24.87
N ASP A 67 19.26 -6.27 25.87
CA ASP A 67 17.85 -5.96 25.98
C ASP A 67 17.52 -4.50 25.60
N ASP A 68 18.45 -3.77 24.97
CA ASP A 68 18.28 -2.35 24.64
C ASP A 68 17.06 -2.09 23.72
N GLU A 69 16.86 -2.95 22.72
CA GLU A 69 15.70 -2.87 21.81
C GLU A 69 14.38 -3.19 22.53
N LEU A 70 14.41 -4.20 23.41
CA LEU A 70 13.28 -4.58 24.25
C LEU A 70 12.89 -3.44 25.20
N ARG A 71 13.89 -2.78 25.80
CA ARG A 71 13.71 -1.64 26.68
C ARG A 71 13.13 -0.43 25.96
N GLN A 72 13.65 -0.09 24.78
CA GLN A 72 13.10 0.99 23.96
C GLN A 72 11.65 0.72 23.52
N ALA A 73 11.34 -0.53 23.17
CA ALA A 73 9.99 -0.93 22.79
C ALA A 73 9.03 -0.90 23.99
N ALA A 74 9.49 -1.29 25.17
CA ALA A 74 8.73 -1.23 26.42
C ALA A 74 8.41 0.22 26.82
N GLU A 75 9.36 1.15 26.70
CA GLU A 75 9.13 2.59 26.93
C GLU A 75 8.05 3.14 25.98
N ARG A 76 8.13 2.79 24.68
CA ARG A 76 7.13 3.17 23.69
C ARG A 76 5.75 2.57 24.00
N ALA A 77 5.69 1.31 24.42
CA ALA A 77 4.44 0.67 24.80
C ALA A 77 3.81 1.35 26.02
N LEU A 78 4.62 1.69 27.03
CA LEU A 78 4.15 2.38 28.24
C LEU A 78 3.56 3.76 27.95
N ALA A 79 4.20 4.54 27.08
CA ALA A 79 3.71 5.84 26.66
C ALA A 79 2.32 5.72 25.99
N ASN A 80 2.17 4.78 25.06
CA ASN A 80 0.92 4.58 24.32
C ASN A 80 -0.20 3.96 25.17
N LEU A 81 0.12 3.21 26.23
CA LEU A 81 -0.88 2.69 27.17
C LEU A 81 -1.56 3.77 28.01
N GLY A 82 -0.95 4.95 28.15
CA GLY A 82 -1.54 6.09 28.87
C GLY A 82 -2.56 6.90 28.05
N GLU A 83 -2.51 6.79 26.72
CA GLU A 83 -3.32 7.61 25.80
C GLU A 83 -4.58 6.89 25.31
N GLU A 84 -4.69 5.58 25.52
CA GLU A 84 -5.81 4.78 24.98
C GLU A 84 -7.06 4.91 25.88
N PRO A 85 -8.17 5.50 25.39
CA PRO A 85 -9.41 5.56 26.16
C PRO A 85 -9.92 4.14 26.45
N PRO A 86 -10.52 3.90 27.63
CA PRO A 86 -11.01 2.58 28.00
C PRO A 86 -11.96 2.08 26.93
N VAL A 87 -11.61 0.95 26.32
CA VAL A 87 -12.44 0.28 25.31
C VAL A 87 -13.76 -0.06 26.00
N ALA A 88 -14.79 0.76 25.73
CA ALA A 88 -16.14 0.43 26.12
C ALA A 88 -16.49 -0.93 25.51
N PRO A 89 -17.23 -1.79 26.25
CA PRO A 89 -17.61 -3.12 25.77
C PRO A 89 -18.65 -2.96 24.67
N HIS A 90 -18.21 -2.59 23.48
CA HIS A 90 -18.99 -2.75 22.28
C HIS A 90 -18.99 -4.25 22.00
N THR A 91 -20.15 -4.85 22.19
CA THR A 91 -20.52 -6.19 21.73
C THR A 91 -20.20 -6.26 20.23
N PHE A 92 -18.96 -6.59 19.92
CA PHE A 92 -18.49 -6.81 18.56
C PHE A 92 -19.00 -8.17 18.15
N ASP A 93 -20.24 -8.16 17.67
CA ASP A 93 -20.91 -9.33 17.12
C ASP A 93 -20.06 -9.85 15.95
N ARG A 94 -19.33 -10.94 16.19
CA ARG A 94 -18.41 -11.59 15.23
C ARG A 94 -19.10 -11.93 13.90
N THR A 95 -20.44 -11.97 13.88
CA THR A 95 -21.25 -12.17 12.68
C THR A 95 -21.24 -10.96 11.75
N ARG A 96 -21.37 -9.74 12.29
CA ARG A 96 -21.38 -8.48 11.51
C ARG A 96 -20.02 -8.16 10.89
N ALA A 97 -18.92 -8.46 11.59
CA ALA A 97 -17.57 -8.26 11.08
C ALA A 97 -17.23 -9.18 9.89
N ARG A 98 -17.72 -10.43 9.91
CA ARG A 98 -17.58 -11.36 8.76
C ARG A 98 -18.44 -10.95 7.57
N GLU A 99 -19.62 -10.37 7.81
CA GLU A 99 -20.48 -9.85 6.75
C GLU A 99 -19.94 -8.56 6.12
N ASP A 100 -19.38 -7.65 6.92
CA ASP A 100 -18.70 -6.46 6.40
C ASP A 100 -17.39 -6.82 5.68
N MET A 101 -16.59 -7.77 6.19
CA MET A 101 -15.43 -8.29 5.46
C MET A 101 -15.82 -8.92 4.11
N ARG A 102 -16.95 -9.65 4.03
CA ARG A 102 -17.44 -10.17 2.75
C ARG A 102 -17.88 -9.05 1.81
N ARG A 103 -18.55 -8.00 2.29
CA ARG A 103 -18.92 -6.85 1.45
C ARG A 103 -17.69 -6.07 0.96
N PHE A 104 -16.72 -5.79 1.83
CA PHE A 104 -15.48 -5.11 1.45
C PHE A 104 -14.63 -5.95 0.50
N GLN A 105 -14.57 -7.27 0.66
CA GLN A 105 -13.83 -8.17 -0.22
C GLN A 105 -14.49 -8.28 -1.61
N VAL A 106 -15.82 -8.23 -1.70
CA VAL A 106 -16.55 -8.17 -2.98
C VAL A 106 -16.39 -6.80 -3.65
N GLN A 107 -16.37 -5.71 -2.88
CA GLN A 107 -16.18 -4.35 -3.40
C GLN A 107 -14.74 -4.07 -3.87
N MET A 108 -13.71 -4.63 -3.19
CA MET A 108 -12.32 -4.58 -3.66
C MET A 108 -12.10 -5.40 -4.93
N ARG A 109 -12.76 -6.55 -5.10
CA ARG A 109 -12.69 -7.33 -6.35
C ARG A 109 -13.32 -6.62 -7.55
N GLY A 110 -14.29 -5.73 -7.32
CA GLY A 110 -14.90 -4.90 -8.38
C GLY A 110 -14.02 -3.72 -8.82
N CYS A 111 -13.35 -3.03 -7.89
CA CYS A 111 -12.54 -1.85 -8.19
C CYS A 111 -11.09 -2.17 -8.61
N ALA A 112 -10.48 -3.23 -8.07
CA ALA A 112 -9.12 -3.63 -8.44
C ALA A 112 -9.03 -4.14 -9.90
N GLY A 113 -10.11 -4.68 -10.46
CA GLY A 113 -10.16 -5.14 -11.85
C GLY A 113 -10.19 -3.97 -12.84
N PHE A 114 -11.10 -3.00 -12.64
CA PHE A 114 -11.29 -1.91 -13.60
C PHE A 114 -10.09 -0.95 -13.65
N GLY A 115 -9.49 -0.63 -12.49
CA GLY A 115 -8.28 0.20 -12.42
C GLY A 115 -7.07 -0.45 -13.10
N CYS A 116 -6.85 -1.75 -12.86
CA CYS A 116 -5.79 -2.50 -13.55
C CYS A 116 -6.03 -2.58 -15.07
N VAL A 117 -7.27 -2.79 -15.51
CA VAL A 117 -7.59 -2.82 -16.94
C VAL A 117 -7.33 -1.45 -17.59
N ILE A 118 -7.72 -0.35 -16.94
CA ILE A 118 -7.41 1.00 -17.43
C ILE A 118 -5.90 1.22 -17.52
N ALA A 119 -5.14 0.85 -16.48
CA ALA A 119 -3.69 0.98 -16.49
C ALA A 119 -3.04 0.18 -17.61
N LEU A 120 -3.47 -1.07 -17.83
CA LEU A 120 -2.98 -1.92 -18.92
C LEU A 120 -3.33 -1.35 -20.30
N VAL A 121 -4.56 -0.86 -20.48
CA VAL A 121 -4.99 -0.19 -21.73
C VAL A 121 -4.16 1.07 -21.97
N TRP A 122 -3.87 1.85 -20.93
CA TRP A 122 -3.07 3.06 -21.03
C TRP A 122 -1.62 2.77 -21.43
N VAL A 123 -0.99 1.77 -20.82
CA VAL A 123 0.36 1.32 -21.19
C VAL A 123 0.38 0.84 -22.65
N ALA A 124 -0.61 0.05 -23.07
CA ALA A 124 -0.73 -0.40 -24.45
C ALA A 124 -0.88 0.77 -25.44
N LEU A 125 -1.65 1.80 -25.09
CA LEU A 125 -1.79 3.01 -25.92
C LEU A 125 -0.51 3.83 -25.98
N CYS A 126 0.25 3.94 -24.89
CA CYS A 126 1.55 4.60 -24.90
C CYS A 126 2.53 3.88 -25.82
N LEU A 127 2.58 2.55 -25.77
CA LEU A 127 3.41 1.75 -26.67
C LEU A 127 2.98 1.90 -28.13
N LEU A 128 1.68 1.94 -28.42
CA LEU A 128 1.16 2.15 -29.77
C LEU A 128 1.51 3.55 -30.27
N GLN A 129 1.37 4.57 -29.43
CA GLN A 129 1.71 5.95 -29.75
C GLN A 129 3.21 6.12 -30.04
N ILE A 130 4.09 5.49 -29.25
CA ILE A 130 5.54 5.49 -29.50
C ILE A 130 5.83 4.88 -30.88
N ASN A 131 5.27 3.69 -31.18
CA ASN A 131 5.50 3.04 -32.47
C ASN A 131 4.97 3.88 -33.64
N PHE A 132 3.77 4.44 -33.53
CA PHE A 132 3.19 5.29 -34.58
C PHE A 132 4.02 6.56 -34.82
N VAL A 133 4.51 7.21 -33.77
CA VAL A 133 5.36 8.41 -33.90
C VAL A 133 6.71 8.04 -34.52
N ILE A 134 7.33 6.93 -34.12
CA ILE A 134 8.59 6.45 -34.71
C ILE A 134 8.40 6.14 -36.20
N GLU A 135 7.36 5.41 -36.57
CA GLU A 135 7.05 5.10 -37.97
C GLU A 135 6.76 6.36 -38.78
N TRP A 136 6.01 7.31 -38.23
CA TRP A 136 5.71 8.58 -38.89
C TRP A 136 6.97 9.41 -39.14
N ILE A 137 7.87 9.52 -38.14
CA ILE A 137 9.15 10.24 -38.29
C ILE A 137 10.04 9.54 -39.31
N HIS A 138 10.10 8.21 -39.27
CA HIS A 138 10.89 7.43 -40.21
C HIS A 138 10.38 7.57 -41.66
N ALA A 139 9.06 7.62 -41.84
CA ALA A 139 8.44 7.72 -43.17
C ALA A 139 8.41 9.15 -43.74
N LYS A 140 8.48 10.21 -42.91
CA LYS A 140 8.26 11.59 -43.34
C LYS A 140 9.42 12.56 -43.13
N VAL A 141 10.35 12.24 -42.24
CA VAL A 141 11.35 13.23 -41.78
C VAL A 141 12.78 12.72 -41.91
N ILE A 142 13.06 11.48 -41.48
CA ILE A 142 14.44 10.97 -41.38
C ILE A 142 14.50 9.48 -41.79
N GLU A 143 15.29 9.14 -42.80
CA GLU A 143 15.54 7.75 -43.23
C GLU A 143 16.41 6.94 -42.25
N SER A 144 17.05 7.61 -41.28
CA SER A 144 17.87 6.99 -40.24
C SER A 144 17.02 6.45 -39.09
N VAL A 145 16.85 5.13 -39.05
CA VAL A 145 16.12 4.35 -38.04
C VAL A 145 16.48 4.73 -36.59
N TRP A 146 17.77 4.96 -36.32
CA TRP A 146 18.24 5.25 -34.96
C TRP A 146 17.86 6.67 -34.50
N LEU A 147 17.99 7.66 -35.38
CA LEU A 147 17.65 9.04 -35.04
C LEU A 147 16.12 9.22 -34.92
N SER A 148 15.35 8.55 -35.77
CA SER A 148 13.88 8.56 -35.70
C SER A 148 13.35 7.89 -34.43
N ALA A 149 13.99 6.81 -33.98
CA ALA A 149 13.64 6.14 -32.72
C ALA A 149 13.88 7.05 -31.51
N VAL A 150 15.02 7.74 -31.45
CA VAL A 150 15.36 8.65 -30.35
C VAL A 150 14.41 9.85 -30.31
N ILE A 151 14.20 10.53 -31.44
CA ILE A 151 13.32 11.71 -31.51
C ILE A 151 11.85 11.31 -31.27
N GLY A 152 11.42 10.18 -31.83
CA GLY A 152 10.06 9.67 -31.65
C GLY A 152 9.77 9.27 -30.21
N PHE A 153 10.74 8.72 -29.49
CA PHE A 153 10.62 8.42 -28.07
C PHE A 153 10.37 9.69 -27.23
N PHE A 154 11.14 10.76 -27.45
CA PHE A 154 10.94 12.02 -26.72
C PHE A 154 9.64 12.72 -27.10
N LEU A 155 9.26 12.73 -28.38
CA LEU A 155 8.00 13.31 -28.83
C LEU A 155 6.77 12.57 -28.31
N ALA A 156 6.84 11.24 -28.19
CA ALA A 156 5.77 10.44 -27.58
C ALA A 156 5.61 10.71 -26.07
N PHE A 157 6.64 11.24 -25.41
CA PHE A 157 6.62 11.60 -23.98
C PHE A 157 5.86 12.91 -23.69
N VAL A 158 5.84 13.85 -24.64
CA VAL A 158 5.15 15.15 -24.51
C VAL A 158 3.66 15.02 -24.15
N PRO A 159 2.85 14.21 -24.86
CA PRO A 159 1.44 14.01 -24.51
C PRO A 159 1.22 13.25 -23.20
N ILE A 160 2.16 12.38 -22.79
CA ILE A 160 2.10 11.71 -21.48
C ILE A 160 2.20 12.74 -20.35
N VAL A 161 3.19 13.63 -20.43
CA VAL A 161 3.38 14.70 -19.44
C VAL A 161 2.19 15.67 -19.46
N GLY A 162 1.66 16.00 -20.63
CA GLY A 162 0.46 16.85 -20.77
C GLY A 162 -0.77 16.26 -20.06
N ASN A 163 -1.02 14.96 -20.21
CA ASN A 163 -2.15 14.30 -19.55
C ASN A 163 -1.96 14.20 -18.03
N ILE A 164 -0.74 13.97 -17.55
CA ILE A 164 -0.45 13.94 -16.11
C ILE A 164 -0.63 15.33 -15.50
N LEU A 165 -0.14 16.39 -16.16
CA LEU A 165 -0.32 17.77 -15.70
C LEU A 165 -1.79 18.19 -15.70
N ALA A 166 -2.56 17.82 -16.72
CA ALA A 166 -4.00 18.09 -16.78
C ALA A 166 -4.76 17.34 -15.69
N PHE A 167 -4.40 16.09 -15.41
CA PHE A 167 -4.94 15.31 -14.29
C PHE A 167 -4.66 15.98 -12.94
N LEU A 168 -3.40 16.35 -12.69
CA LEU A 168 -3.01 17.01 -11.45
C LEU A 168 -3.72 18.36 -11.28
N GLY A 169 -3.79 19.17 -12.35
CA GLY A 169 -4.55 20.43 -12.36
C GLY A 169 -6.03 20.24 -12.02
N ALA A 170 -6.70 19.28 -12.65
CA ALA A 170 -8.11 18.99 -12.37
C ALA A 170 -8.34 18.52 -10.93
N THR A 171 -7.46 17.68 -10.38
CA THR A 171 -7.55 17.25 -8.98
C THR A 171 -7.31 18.39 -7.98
N GLN A 172 -6.49 19.38 -8.32
CA GLN A 172 -6.30 20.58 -7.50
C GLN A 172 -7.50 21.53 -7.56
N GLU A 173 -8.23 21.58 -8.68
CA GLU A 173 -9.49 22.31 -8.82
C GLU A 173 -10.70 21.61 -8.17
N GLY A 174 -10.46 20.53 -7.40
CA GLY A 174 -11.48 19.85 -6.61
C GLY A 174 -12.23 18.74 -7.36
N TRP A 175 -11.76 18.32 -8.54
CA TRP A 175 -12.33 17.16 -9.21
C TRP A 175 -12.02 15.89 -8.43
N SER A 176 -13.04 15.05 -8.28
CA SER A 176 -12.83 13.71 -7.73
C SER A 176 -11.83 12.93 -8.60
N ALA A 177 -10.79 12.36 -7.96
CA ALA A 177 -9.65 11.76 -8.65
C ALA A 177 -10.05 10.68 -9.66
N TRP A 178 -11.12 9.93 -9.38
CA TRP A 178 -11.65 8.91 -10.30
C TRP A 178 -12.25 9.52 -11.56
N LEU A 179 -12.89 10.68 -11.47
CA LEU A 179 -13.54 11.36 -12.59
C LEU A 179 -12.51 12.05 -13.48
N ALA A 180 -11.51 12.70 -12.87
CA ALA A 180 -10.35 13.24 -13.59
C ALA A 180 -9.59 12.11 -14.33
N ALA A 181 -9.42 10.95 -13.71
CA ALA A 181 -8.76 9.82 -14.35
C ALA A 181 -9.52 9.32 -15.60
N ILE A 182 -10.85 9.23 -15.54
CA ILE A 182 -11.66 8.84 -16.70
C ILE A 182 -11.54 9.86 -17.83
N VAL A 183 -11.60 11.15 -17.54
CA VAL A 183 -11.59 12.20 -18.58
C VAL A 183 -10.21 12.33 -19.25
N PHE A 184 -9.14 12.35 -18.47
CA PHE A 184 -7.79 12.62 -19.01
C PHE A 184 -7.03 11.37 -19.45
N PHE A 185 -7.42 10.18 -18.96
CA PHE A 185 -6.77 8.92 -19.35
C PHE A 185 -7.68 7.96 -20.12
N ALA A 186 -8.99 7.89 -19.84
CA ALA A 186 -9.89 6.97 -20.56
C ALA A 186 -10.55 7.59 -21.81
N ALA A 187 -10.82 8.91 -21.85
CA ALA A 187 -11.40 9.54 -23.03
C ALA A 187 -10.50 9.53 -24.29
N PRO A 188 -9.16 9.73 -24.18
CA PRO A 188 -8.24 9.53 -25.31
C PRO A 188 -8.23 8.07 -25.81
N ALA A 189 -8.37 7.11 -24.90
CA ALA A 189 -8.48 5.69 -25.25
C ALA A 189 -9.74 5.41 -26.08
N VAL A 190 -10.90 5.90 -25.61
CA VAL A 190 -12.19 5.71 -26.30
C VAL A 190 -12.19 6.40 -27.66
N THR A 191 -11.60 7.58 -27.79
CA THR A 191 -11.50 8.28 -29.08
C THR A 191 -10.63 7.52 -30.07
N ILE A 192 -9.50 6.95 -29.66
CA ILE A 192 -8.65 6.09 -30.51
C ILE A 192 -9.39 4.80 -30.91
N PHE A 193 -10.04 4.11 -29.97
CA PHE A 193 -10.82 2.91 -30.27
C PHE A 193 -12.03 3.19 -31.17
N SER A 194 -12.71 4.33 -31.00
CA SER A 194 -13.80 4.76 -31.87
C SER A 194 -13.32 5.17 -33.27
N GLY A 195 -12.11 5.73 -33.37
CA GLY A 195 -11.45 6.01 -34.64
C GLY A 195 -11.11 4.72 -35.40
N TRP A 196 -10.61 3.71 -34.68
CA TRP A 196 -10.31 2.38 -35.25
C TRP A 196 -11.58 1.66 -35.70
N SER A 197 -12.65 1.65 -34.89
CA SER A 197 -13.92 1.03 -35.28
C SER A 197 -14.54 1.70 -36.51
N ARG A 198 -14.45 3.03 -36.60
CA ARG A 198 -14.88 3.82 -37.77
C ARG A 198 -14.00 3.57 -39.00
N TYR A 199 -12.68 3.43 -38.83
CA TYR A 199 -11.74 3.07 -39.92
C TYR A 199 -12.04 1.66 -40.48
N ARG A 200 -12.42 0.72 -39.63
CA ARG A 200 -12.85 -0.64 -40.04
C ARG A 200 -14.21 -0.65 -40.74
N GLN A 201 -15.12 0.25 -40.38
CA GLN A 201 -16.45 0.33 -41.01
C GLN A 201 -16.46 1.09 -42.34
N PHE A 202 -15.60 2.09 -42.53
CA PHE A 202 -15.65 2.94 -43.73
C PHE A 202 -14.49 2.78 -44.72
N GLY A 203 -13.42 2.06 -44.36
CA GLY A 203 -12.26 1.89 -45.24
C GLY A 203 -11.56 3.21 -45.61
N PRO A 204 -10.35 3.16 -46.20
CA PRO A 204 -9.66 4.38 -46.62
C PRO A 204 -10.48 5.11 -47.70
N PRO A 205 -10.58 6.46 -47.66
CA PRO A 205 -11.21 7.22 -48.73
C PRO A 205 -10.46 6.93 -50.03
N ARG A 206 -11.18 6.42 -51.01
CA ARG A 206 -10.66 6.22 -52.38
C ARG A 206 -10.48 7.60 -53.00
N GLY A 207 -9.27 8.14 -52.90
CA GLY A 207 -8.74 9.17 -53.79
C GLY A 207 -7.86 8.52 -54.84
#